data_AF-A0A3N5GGA7-F1
#
_entry.id   AF-A0A3N5GGA7-F1
#
_cell.length_a   1.000
_cell.length_b   1.000
_cell.length_c   1.000
_cell.angle_alpha   90.00
_cell.angle_beta   90.00
_cell.angle_gamma   90.00
#
_symmetry.space_group_name_H-M   'P 1'
#
loop_
_entity.id
_entity.type
_entity.pdbx_description
1 polymer ?
#
loop_
_entity_poly.entity_id
_entity_poly.type
_entity_poly.pdbx_seq_one_letter_code
_entity_poly.pdbx_strand_id
1 'polypeptide(L)'
;MMRWAGEQLGQMACGVIRQLNLENEQVEVVQIGSLYDGHPLMTEAMRATIQQVAPRARLVRLTAPPVVGGVILGMQQAGFDTRAAHAKLIATTKKLIGR
;
A
#
# COMPACT_ATOMS: atom_id res chain seq x y z
N MET A 1 -10.23 17.72 -10.17
CA MET A 1 -9.51 16.54 -10.70
C MET A 1 -9.04 15.58 -9.60
N MET A 2 -8.21 16.02 -8.64
CA MET A 2 -7.65 15.10 -7.62
C MET A 2 -8.67 14.41 -6.73
N ARG A 3 -9.76 15.11 -6.35
CA ARG A 3 -10.88 14.51 -5.61
C ARG A 3 -11.52 13.34 -6.38
N TRP A 4 -11.88 13.58 -7.64
CA TRP A 4 -12.43 12.54 -8.53
C TRP A 4 -11.48 11.36 -8.68
N ALA A 5 -10.18 11.61 -8.89
CA ALA A 5 -9.19 10.53 -8.97
C ALA A 5 -9.14 9.71 -7.67
N GLY A 6 -9.21 10.36 -6.52
CA GLY A 6 -9.29 9.70 -5.21
C GLY A 6 -10.56 8.85 -5.06
N GLU A 7 -11.71 9.36 -5.50
CA GLU A 7 -12.98 8.63 -5.50
C GLU A 7 -12.91 7.37 -6.40
N GLN A 8 -12.36 7.48 -7.60
CA GLN A 8 -12.20 6.34 -8.51
C GLN A 8 -11.22 5.29 -7.96
N LEU A 9 -10.08 5.72 -7.38
CA LEU A 9 -9.15 4.83 -6.69
C LEU A 9 -9.81 4.15 -5.49
N GLY A 10 -10.64 4.89 -4.75
CA GLY A 10 -11.43 4.37 -3.63
C GLY A 10 -12.44 3.32 -4.06
N GLN A 11 -13.16 3.55 -5.15
CA GLN A 11 -14.12 2.58 -5.71
C GLN A 11 -13.44 1.26 -6.13
N MET A 12 -12.25 1.34 -6.73
CA MET A 12 -11.47 0.14 -7.07
C MET A 12 -11.07 -0.65 -5.81
N ALA A 13 -10.61 0.04 -4.76
CA ALA A 13 -10.31 -0.60 -3.48
C ALA A 13 -11.55 -1.24 -2.85
N CYS A 14 -12.71 -0.57 -2.88
CA CYS A 14 -13.99 -1.13 -2.42
C CYS A 14 -14.37 -2.42 -3.19
N GLY A 15 -14.09 -2.49 -4.49
CA GLY A 15 -14.32 -3.70 -5.28
C GLY A 15 -13.54 -4.90 -4.74
N VAL A 16 -12.24 -4.70 -4.49
CA VAL A 16 -11.36 -5.74 -3.93
C VAL A 16 -11.76 -6.12 -2.51
N ILE A 17 -12.09 -5.13 -1.67
CA ILE A 17 -12.54 -5.36 -0.29
C ILE A 17 -13.76 -6.29 -0.27
N ARG A 18 -14.77 -6.02 -1.10
CA ARG A 18 -15.96 -6.86 -1.22
C ARG A 18 -15.64 -8.24 -1.79
N GLN A 19 -14.80 -8.30 -2.82
CA GLN A 19 -14.41 -9.57 -3.44
C GLN A 19 -13.72 -10.51 -2.43
N LEU A 20 -13.00 -9.96 -1.47
CA LEU A 20 -12.28 -10.71 -0.43
C LEU A 20 -13.05 -10.79 0.90
N ASN A 21 -14.27 -10.23 0.99
CA ASN A 21 -15.09 -10.14 2.20
C ASN A 21 -14.37 -9.47 3.40
N LEU A 22 -13.70 -8.34 3.15
CA LEU A 22 -12.87 -7.61 4.15
C LEU A 22 -13.57 -6.38 4.75
N GLU A 23 -14.87 -6.19 4.55
CA GLU A 23 -15.62 -4.99 4.94
C GLU A 23 -15.54 -4.70 6.46
N ASN A 24 -15.52 -5.75 7.27
CA ASN A 24 -15.49 -5.64 8.73
C ASN A 24 -14.07 -5.70 9.33
N GLU A 25 -13.07 -5.91 8.48
CA GLU A 25 -11.67 -6.10 8.89
C GLU A 25 -10.90 -4.77 8.98
N GLN A 26 -9.83 -4.78 9.77
CA GLN A 26 -8.89 -3.66 9.84
C GLN A 26 -7.89 -3.68 8.68
N VAL A 27 -8.40 -3.65 7.45
CA VAL A 27 -7.57 -3.71 6.24
C VAL A 27 -6.70 -2.46 6.09
N GLU A 28 -5.41 -2.66 5.81
CA GLU A 28 -4.49 -1.59 5.46
C GLU A 28 -4.44 -1.44 3.93
N VAL A 29 -4.87 -0.28 3.44
CA VAL A 29 -4.78 0.08 2.03
C VAL A 29 -3.49 0.87 1.83
N VAL A 30 -2.47 0.18 1.30
CA VAL A 30 -1.12 0.72 1.16
C VAL A 30 -1.03 1.62 -0.08
N GLN A 31 -0.72 2.89 0.13
CA GLN A 31 -0.53 3.90 -0.92
C GLN A 31 0.93 3.91 -1.39
N ILE A 32 1.13 3.68 -2.69
CA ILE A 32 2.44 3.64 -3.37
C ILE A 32 2.45 4.64 -4.53
N GLY A 33 3.58 5.30 -4.77
CA GLY A 33 3.74 6.30 -5.84
C GLY A 33 3.78 7.74 -5.33
N SER A 34 4.47 8.63 -6.04
CA SER A 34 4.72 10.02 -5.61
C SER A 34 3.47 10.90 -5.63
N LEU A 35 2.41 10.49 -6.33
CA LEU A 35 1.18 11.26 -6.43
C LEU A 35 0.53 11.50 -5.06
N TYR A 36 0.74 10.61 -4.09
CA TYR A 36 0.23 10.76 -2.73
C TYR A 36 1.03 11.75 -1.85
N ASP A 37 2.24 12.14 -2.25
CA ASP A 37 3.15 12.95 -1.42
C ASP A 37 2.84 14.46 -1.45
N GLY A 38 1.99 14.92 -2.37
CA GLY A 38 1.63 16.34 -2.54
C GLY A 38 0.15 16.62 -2.76
N HIS A 39 -0.72 15.61 -2.66
CA HIS A 39 -2.15 15.74 -3.01
C HIS A 39 -3.05 15.17 -1.90
N PRO A 40 -3.18 15.86 -0.74
CA PRO A 40 -3.96 15.37 0.39
C PRO A 40 -5.42 15.11 0.03
N LEU A 41 -6.01 15.95 -0.84
CA LEU A 41 -7.39 15.79 -1.34
C LEU A 41 -7.65 14.45 -2.02
N MET A 42 -6.64 13.86 -2.65
CA MET A 42 -6.79 12.54 -3.30
C MET A 42 -6.89 11.44 -2.24
N THR A 43 -6.00 11.47 -1.24
CA THR A 43 -6.02 10.52 -0.11
C THR A 43 -7.28 10.67 0.74
N GLU A 44 -7.74 11.89 0.99
CA GLU A 44 -8.97 12.16 1.74
C GLU A 44 -10.20 11.63 1.01
N ALA A 45 -10.34 11.93 -0.29
CA ALA A 45 -11.48 11.46 -1.08
C ALA A 45 -11.49 9.93 -1.21
N MET A 46 -10.32 9.33 -1.40
CA MET A 46 -10.15 7.87 -1.40
C MET A 46 -10.53 7.25 -0.05
N ARG A 47 -10.08 7.85 1.07
CA ARG A 47 -10.43 7.39 2.43
C ARG A 47 -11.93 7.45 2.67
N ALA A 48 -12.56 8.58 2.37
CA ALA A 48 -14.00 8.77 2.55
C ALA A 48 -14.80 7.72 1.75
N THR A 49 -14.40 7.47 0.51
CA THR A 49 -15.04 6.45 -0.35
C THR A 49 -14.89 5.04 0.23
N ILE A 50 -13.69 4.68 0.70
CA ILE A 50 -13.42 3.34 1.24
C ILE A 50 -14.16 3.12 2.56
N GLN A 51 -14.17 4.11 3.44
CA GLN A 51 -14.76 3.98 4.78
C GLN A 51 -16.29 3.85 4.76
N GLN A 52 -16.95 4.17 3.64
CA GLN A 52 -18.37 3.84 3.45
C GLN A 52 -18.62 2.33 3.33
N VAL A 53 -17.63 1.55 2.87
CA VAL A 53 -17.73 0.10 2.66
C VAL A 53 -16.99 -0.66 3.76
N ALA A 54 -15.81 -0.17 4.16
CA ALA A 54 -15.00 -0.74 5.22
C ALA A 54 -14.63 0.35 6.23
N PRO A 55 -15.49 0.62 7.25
CA PRO A 55 -15.28 1.70 8.20
C PRO A 55 -13.97 1.61 9.00
N ARG A 56 -13.42 0.40 9.12
CA ARG A 56 -12.19 0.12 9.87
C ARG A 56 -10.93 0.12 8.98
N ALA A 57 -11.08 0.33 7.68
CA ALA A 57 -9.96 0.41 6.76
C ALA A 57 -9.04 1.61 7.07
N ARG A 58 -7.74 1.40 6.94
CA ARG A 58 -6.71 2.42 7.16
C ARG A 58 -5.89 2.60 5.90
N LEU A 59 -5.84 3.83 5.39
CA LEU A 59 -4.91 4.17 4.30
C LEU A 59 -3.55 4.49 4.90
N VAL A 60 -2.52 3.76 4.49
CA VAL A 60 -1.15 3.86 5.01
C VAL A 60 -0.17 4.13 3.88
N ARG A 61 0.88 4.93 4.12
CA ARG A 61 1.92 5.19 3.12
C ARG A 61 2.98 4.11 3.17
N LEU A 62 3.37 3.56 2.01
CA LEU A 62 4.51 2.64 1.95
C LEU A 62 5.81 3.39 2.30
N THR A 63 6.52 2.91 3.32
CA THR A 63 7.79 3.50 3.78
C THR A 63 9.01 2.67 3.40
N ALA A 64 8.81 1.44 2.91
CA ALA A 64 9.86 0.57 2.40
C ALA A 64 10.04 0.80 0.88
N PRO A 65 11.27 0.71 0.34
CA PRO A 65 11.48 0.73 -1.10
C PRO A 65 10.77 -0.45 -1.79
N PRO A 66 9.92 -0.23 -2.81
CA PRO A 66 9.12 -1.30 -3.43
C PRO A 66 9.95 -2.48 -3.98
N VAL A 67 11.17 -2.18 -4.46
CA VAL A 67 12.11 -3.18 -4.99
C VAL A 67 12.45 -4.28 -3.98
N VAL A 68 12.40 -3.97 -2.68
CA VAL A 68 12.70 -4.96 -1.62
C VAL A 68 11.70 -6.10 -1.65
N GLY A 69 10.41 -5.82 -1.89
CA GLY A 69 9.37 -6.85 -2.00
C GLY A 69 9.62 -7.81 -3.16
N GLY A 70 10.04 -7.28 -4.32
CA GLY A 70 10.39 -8.10 -5.49
C GLY A 70 11.57 -9.05 -5.21
N VAL A 71 12.61 -8.55 -4.53
CA VAL A 71 13.76 -9.38 -4.13
C VAL A 71 13.35 -10.48 -3.17
N ILE A 72 12.53 -10.17 -2.16
CA ILE A 72 12.03 -11.17 -1.19
C ILE A 72 11.24 -12.27 -1.92
N LEU A 73 10.32 -11.89 -2.81
CA LEU A 73 9.54 -12.87 -3.58
C LEU A 73 10.44 -13.77 -4.44
N GLY A 74 11.47 -13.20 -5.09
CA GLY A 74 12.44 -13.98 -5.85
C GLY A 74 13.26 -14.95 -5.00
N MET A 75 13.69 -14.51 -3.82
CA MET A 75 14.40 -15.37 -2.85
C MET A 75 13.51 -16.50 -2.35
N GLN A 76 12.25 -16.23 -2.01
CA GLN A 76 11.27 -17.25 -1.61
C GLN A 76 11.07 -18.28 -2.72
N GLN A 77 10.93 -17.83 -3.97
CA GLN A 77 10.80 -18.73 -5.13
C GLN A 77 12.03 -19.62 -5.34
N ALA A 78 13.22 -19.15 -4.95
CA ALA A 78 14.47 -19.90 -4.98
C ALA A 78 14.73 -20.74 -3.71
N GLY A 79 13.77 -20.79 -2.77
CA GLY A 79 13.84 -21.62 -1.56
C GLY A 79 14.67 -21.03 -0.41
N PHE A 80 14.99 -19.73 -0.45
CA PHE A 80 15.71 -19.06 0.64
C PHE A 80 14.76 -18.61 1.76
N ASP A 81 15.19 -18.74 3.02
CA ASP A 81 14.52 -18.08 4.15
C ASP A 81 14.82 -16.57 4.12
N THR A 82 13.76 -15.77 3.93
CA THR A 82 13.84 -14.32 3.82
C THR A 82 13.64 -13.59 5.14
N ARG A 83 13.26 -14.28 6.22
CA ARG A 83 12.90 -13.64 7.49
C ARG A 83 14.08 -12.88 8.09
N ALA A 84 15.27 -13.48 8.06
CA ALA A 84 16.50 -12.85 8.54
C ALA A 84 16.98 -11.71 7.62
N ALA A 85 16.69 -11.79 6.31
CA ALA A 85 17.14 -10.81 5.33
C ALA A 85 16.25 -9.57 5.26
N HIS A 86 14.96 -9.67 5.62
CA HIS A 86 13.95 -8.63 5.42
C HIS A 86 14.37 -7.23 5.91
N ALA A 87 14.70 -7.11 7.20
CA ALA A 87 15.08 -5.82 7.80
C ALA A 87 16.39 -5.26 7.21
N LYS A 88 17.35 -6.15 6.93
CA LYS A 88 18.63 -5.78 6.33
C LYS A 88 18.43 -5.23 4.92
N LEU A 89 17.64 -5.91 4.09
CA LEU A 89 17.32 -5.46 2.72
C LEU A 89 16.67 -4.08 2.73
N ILE A 90 15.67 -3.83 3.59
CA ILE A 90 15.06 -2.50 3.72
C ILE A 90 16.12 -1.45 4.06
N ALA A 91 16.94 -1.70 5.09
CA ALA A 91 17.93 -0.74 5.56
C ALA A 91 19.03 -0.46 4.53
N THR A 92 19.55 -1.50 3.86
CA THR A 92 20.62 -1.35 2.87
C THR A 92 20.11 -0.71 1.59
N THR A 93 18.90 -1.05 1.14
CA THR A 93 18.32 -0.46 -0.07
C THR A 93 17.99 1.00 0.13
N LYS A 94 17.44 1.39 1.30
CA LYS A 94 17.22 2.81 1.65
C LYS A 94 18.49 3.65 1.50
N LYS A 95 19.59 3.18 2.10
CA LYS A 95 20.91 3.80 1.94
C LYS A 95 21.37 3.90 0.49
N LEU A 96 21.15 2.85 -0.30
CA LEU A 96 21.59 2.79 -1.70
C LEU A 96 20.85 3.78 -2.60
N ILE A 97 19.54 3.97 -2.38
CA ILE A 97 18.70 4.80 -3.25
C ILE A 97 18.50 6.23 -2.72
N GLY A 98 19.16 6.60 -1.62
CA GLY A 98 19.06 7.93 -1.02
C GLY A 98 17.67 8.27 -0.48
N ARG A 99 16.92 7.28 0.03
CA ARG A 99 15.58 7.44 0.64
C ARG A 99 15.45 6.74 1.97
#